data_AF-A0A8R7R5S0-F1
#
_entry.id   AF-A0A8R7R5S0-F1
#
_cell.length_a   1.000
_cell.length_b   1.000
_cell.length_c   1.000
_cell.angle_alpha   90.00
_cell.angle_beta   90.00
_cell.angle_gamma   90.00
#
_symmetry.space_group_name_H-M   'P 1'
#
loop_
_entity.id
_entity.type
_entity.pdbx_description
1 polymer ?
#
loop_
_entity_poly.entity_id
_entity_poly.type
_entity_poly.pdbx_seq_one_letter_code
_entity_poly.pdbx_strand_id
1 'polypeptide(L)'
;MTMVKIILLLLAPLGMAAASTDCPGVLSLDGSSACGQSCGTKLLQDLCIHVMVWGGVDMSRSQKEGATGYVILAARFAVESMDATRLAARNQLSQNTSLSGQERDAYEGCLNDYAAARSSINHVAKEMLPNCRFVGVADEFARGVKSLESCWIRLMRPPLKSTPLYDLVWADRYKLLLIHMLDSKLLGI
;
A
#
# COMPACT_ATOMS: atom_id res chain seq x y z
N MET A 1 -26.56 22.08 8.18
CA MET A 1 -26.03 20.91 7.44
C MET A 1 -24.91 21.40 6.52
N THR A 2 -23.70 21.51 7.06
CA THR A 2 -22.52 21.96 6.32
C THR A 2 -21.88 20.74 5.66
N MET A 3 -21.97 20.66 4.33
CA MET A 3 -21.30 19.63 3.53
C MET A 3 -19.77 19.74 3.74
N VAL A 4 -19.18 18.74 4.39
CA VAL A 4 -17.74 18.58 4.45
C VAL A 4 -17.27 18.16 3.06
N LYS A 5 -16.63 19.10 2.34
CA LYS A 5 -15.96 18.81 1.07
C LYS A 5 -14.76 17.91 1.38
N ILE A 6 -14.84 16.65 0.96
CA ILE A 6 -13.73 15.69 0.97
C ILE A 6 -12.71 16.21 -0.04
N ILE A 7 -11.64 16.84 0.44
CA ILE A 7 -10.50 17.22 -0.39
C ILE A 7 -9.69 15.95 -0.61
N LEU A 8 -9.91 15.31 -1.76
CA LEU A 8 -8.99 14.31 -2.31
C LEU A 8 -7.66 15.02 -2.59
N LEU A 9 -6.70 14.86 -1.68
CA LEU A 9 -5.30 15.25 -1.90
C LEU A 9 -4.72 14.35 -2.99
N LEU A 10 -4.81 14.82 -4.24
CA LEU A 10 -4.11 14.26 -5.38
C LEU A 10 -2.61 14.58 -5.20
N LEU A 11 -1.86 13.61 -4.67
CA LEU A 11 -0.40 13.60 -4.76
C LEU A 11 -0.02 13.57 -6.24
N ALA A 12 0.63 14.64 -6.72
CA ALA A 12 1.17 14.68 -8.06
C ALA A 12 2.23 13.57 -8.21
N PRO A 13 2.25 12.84 -9.35
CA PRO A 13 3.23 11.77 -9.56
C PRO A 13 4.60 12.40 -9.76
N LEU A 14 5.47 12.30 -8.75
CA LEU A 14 6.91 12.30 -9.01
C LEU A 14 7.17 10.99 -9.74
N GLY A 15 7.33 11.06 -11.06
CA GLY A 15 7.63 9.91 -11.91
C GLY A 15 8.91 9.23 -11.45
N MET A 16 8.78 8.28 -10.54
CA MET A 16 9.80 7.29 -10.28
C MET A 16 9.62 6.25 -11.37
N ALA A 17 10.43 6.35 -12.43
CA ALA A 17 10.59 5.24 -13.34
C ALA A 17 10.80 3.98 -12.48
N ALA A 18 9.89 3.02 -12.58
CA ALA A 18 10.13 1.69 -12.04
C ALA A 18 11.43 1.24 -12.72
N ALA A 19 12.55 1.28 -11.99
CA ALA A 19 13.78 0.69 -12.46
C ALA A 19 13.45 -0.77 -12.75
N SER A 20 13.40 -1.13 -14.03
CA SER A 20 13.05 -2.48 -14.49
C SER A 20 14.03 -3.43 -13.83
N THR A 21 13.58 -4.07 -12.75
CA THR A 21 14.40 -5.04 -12.02
C THR A 21 14.19 -6.36 -12.72
N ASP A 22 15.05 -6.67 -13.67
CA ASP A 22 15.01 -7.92 -14.40
C ASP A 22 15.66 -9.02 -13.55
N CYS A 23 14.84 -9.66 -12.72
CA CYS A 23 15.27 -10.83 -11.96
C CYS A 23 15.26 -12.08 -12.83
N PRO A 24 16.35 -12.88 -12.84
CA PRO A 24 16.41 -14.12 -13.58
C PRO A 24 15.23 -15.06 -13.23
N GLY A 25 14.60 -15.63 -14.25
CA GLY A 25 13.51 -16.61 -14.09
C GLY A 25 12.14 -16.02 -13.73
N VAL A 26 12.01 -14.69 -13.65
CA VAL A 26 10.72 -14.03 -13.44
C VAL A 26 9.98 -13.79 -14.76
N LEU A 27 8.66 -13.94 -14.74
CA LEU A 27 7.79 -13.69 -15.88
C LEU A 27 7.94 -12.23 -16.38
N SER A 28 7.97 -12.06 -17.70
CA SER A 28 7.85 -10.74 -18.34
C SER A 28 6.50 -10.64 -19.05
N LEU A 29 5.73 -9.61 -18.70
CA LEU A 29 4.38 -9.36 -19.20
C LEU A 29 4.08 -7.87 -19.21
N ASP A 30 3.03 -7.46 -19.91
CA ASP A 30 2.56 -6.08 -19.89
C ASP A 30 1.74 -5.76 -18.62
N GLY A 31 1.71 -4.49 -18.23
CA GLY A 31 1.05 -4.05 -16.99
C GLY A 31 -0.46 -4.34 -16.98
N SER A 32 -1.12 -4.27 -18.14
CA SER A 32 -2.54 -4.61 -18.26
C SER A 32 -2.80 -6.09 -17.96
N SER A 33 -1.96 -6.98 -18.52
CA SER A 33 -1.99 -8.41 -18.24
C SER A 33 -1.66 -8.72 -16.78
N ALA A 34 -0.66 -8.05 -16.18
CA ALA A 34 -0.31 -8.24 -14.78
C ALA A 34 -1.50 -7.95 -13.85
N CYS A 35 -2.19 -6.84 -14.07
CA CYS A 35 -3.38 -6.50 -13.30
C CYS A 35 -4.55 -7.45 -13.57
N GLY A 36 -4.80 -7.79 -14.85
CA GLY A 36 -5.92 -8.66 -15.23
C GLY A 36 -5.79 -10.10 -14.74
N GLN A 37 -4.56 -10.65 -14.71
CA GLN A 37 -4.32 -12.03 -14.26
C GLN A 37 -4.24 -12.14 -12.73
N SER A 38 -3.79 -11.08 -12.06
CA SER A 38 -3.56 -11.12 -10.62
C SER A 38 -4.80 -10.74 -9.81
N CYS A 39 -5.65 -9.85 -10.33
CA CYS A 39 -6.76 -9.29 -9.58
C CYS A 39 -8.07 -10.05 -9.86
N GLY A 40 -8.67 -10.65 -8.82
CA GLY A 40 -9.94 -11.37 -8.93
C GLY A 40 -11.21 -10.50 -8.89
N THR A 41 -11.08 -9.19 -8.67
CA THR A 41 -12.21 -8.26 -8.60
C THR A 41 -11.90 -6.98 -9.38
N LYS A 42 -12.95 -6.32 -9.89
CA LYS A 42 -12.82 -5.03 -10.59
C LYS A 42 -12.15 -3.97 -9.72
N LEU A 43 -12.50 -3.90 -8.44
CA LEU A 43 -11.93 -2.93 -7.51
C LEU A 43 -10.40 -3.07 -7.38
N LEU A 44 -9.90 -4.30 -7.22
CA LEU A 44 -8.45 -4.55 -7.14
C LEU A 44 -7.77 -4.33 -8.49
N GLN A 45 -8.45 -4.65 -9.59
CA GLN A 45 -7.93 -4.40 -10.93
C GLN A 45 -7.78 -2.89 -11.20
N ASP A 46 -8.79 -2.10 -10.87
CA ASP A 46 -8.77 -0.64 -11.02
C ASP A 46 -7.67 -0.02 -10.13
N LEU A 47 -7.50 -0.51 -8.89
CA LEU A 47 -6.39 -0.10 -8.02
C LEU A 47 -5.03 -0.49 -8.61
N CYS A 48 -4.89 -1.69 -9.15
CA CYS A 48 -3.67 -2.14 -9.80
C CYS A 48 -3.30 -1.23 -10.98
N ILE A 49 -4.25 -0.96 -11.88
CA ILE A 49 -4.03 -0.05 -13.02
C ILE A 49 -3.64 1.33 -12.53
N HIS A 50 -4.30 1.85 -11.49
CA HIS A 50 -3.95 3.13 -10.90
C HIS A 50 -2.50 3.16 -10.39
N VAL A 51 -2.07 2.10 -9.70
CA VAL A 51 -0.69 1.95 -9.23
C VAL A 51 0.30 1.92 -10.40
N MET A 52 0.00 1.16 -11.46
CA MET A 52 0.86 1.08 -12.65
C MET A 52 1.03 2.45 -13.31
N VAL A 53 -0.08 3.15 -13.53
CA VAL A 53 -0.08 4.51 -14.11
C VAL A 53 0.66 5.50 -13.21
N TRP A 54 0.47 5.41 -11.89
CA TRP A 54 1.19 6.23 -10.92
C TRP A 54 2.71 6.02 -10.98
N GLY A 55 3.15 4.78 -11.23
CA GLY A 55 4.56 4.43 -11.44
C GLY A 55 5.11 4.69 -12.82
N GLY A 56 4.31 5.26 -13.73
CA GLY A 56 4.74 5.53 -15.10
C GLY A 56 4.89 4.29 -15.99
N VAL A 57 4.27 3.16 -15.62
CA VAL A 57 4.25 1.95 -16.46
C VAL A 57 3.44 2.25 -17.73
N ASP A 58 4.02 1.92 -18.89
CA ASP A 58 3.26 1.93 -20.14
C ASP A 58 2.31 0.72 -20.15
N MET A 59 1.01 1.02 -20.15
CA MET A 59 -0.04 0.00 -20.15
C MET A 59 -0.29 -0.63 -21.54
N SER A 60 0.48 -0.24 -22.56
CA SER A 60 0.43 -0.83 -23.90
C SER A 60 0.88 -2.29 -23.89
N ARG A 61 0.22 -3.15 -24.68
CA ARG A 61 0.55 -4.58 -24.76
C ARG A 61 1.93 -4.88 -25.34
N SER A 62 2.55 -3.90 -26.01
CA SER A 62 3.88 -4.01 -26.59
C SER A 62 4.99 -3.84 -25.57
N GLN A 63 4.75 -3.12 -24.48
CA GLN A 63 5.74 -2.93 -23.42
C GLN A 63 5.59 -4.03 -22.38
N LYS A 64 6.70 -4.71 -22.10
CA LYS A 64 6.77 -5.77 -21.09
C LYS A 64 7.88 -5.44 -20.12
N GLU A 65 7.60 -5.67 -18.85
CA GLU A 65 8.56 -5.50 -17.77
C GLU A 65 8.64 -6.79 -16.95
N GLY A 66 9.74 -6.99 -16.24
CA GLY A 66 9.85 -8.09 -15.27
C GLY A 66 8.81 -7.92 -14.17
N ALA A 67 8.06 -8.98 -13.85
CA ALA A 67 6.94 -8.90 -12.93
C ALA A 67 7.30 -8.45 -11.51
N THR A 68 8.57 -8.62 -11.11
CA THR A 68 9.12 -8.06 -9.86
C THR A 68 8.93 -6.55 -9.78
N GLY A 69 9.05 -5.83 -10.90
CA GLY A 69 8.86 -4.39 -10.98
C GLY A 69 7.45 -3.96 -10.56
N TYR A 70 6.43 -4.71 -10.99
CA TYR A 70 5.02 -4.45 -10.63
C TYR A 70 4.75 -4.62 -9.14
N VAL A 71 5.34 -5.64 -8.52
CA VAL A 71 5.26 -5.83 -7.07
C VAL A 71 5.97 -4.70 -6.32
N ILE A 72 7.20 -4.37 -6.72
CA ILE A 72 7.97 -3.27 -6.12
C ILE A 72 7.16 -1.98 -6.18
N LEU A 73 6.52 -1.71 -7.31
CA LEU A 73 5.71 -0.51 -7.50
C LEU A 73 4.50 -0.48 -6.57
N ALA A 74 3.75 -1.58 -6.47
CA ALA A 74 2.64 -1.69 -5.53
C ALA A 74 3.09 -1.51 -4.07
N ALA A 75 4.25 -2.06 -3.71
CA ALA A 75 4.83 -1.91 -2.37
C ALA A 75 5.25 -0.47 -2.07
N ARG A 76 5.86 0.23 -3.05
CA ARG A 76 6.19 1.67 -2.91
C ARG A 76 4.94 2.52 -2.77
N PHE A 77 3.92 2.29 -3.59
CA PHE A 77 2.65 2.99 -3.50
C PHE A 77 1.98 2.79 -2.13
N ALA A 78 2.02 1.56 -1.60
CA ALA A 78 1.51 1.28 -0.24
C ALA A 78 2.31 2.03 0.83
N VAL A 79 3.64 2.09 0.73
CA VAL A 79 4.50 2.84 1.67
C VAL A 79 4.18 4.34 1.65
N GLU A 80 3.99 4.94 0.48
CA GLU A 80 3.62 6.36 0.39
C GLU A 80 2.24 6.63 1.00
N SER A 81 1.27 5.76 0.73
CA SER A 81 -0.05 5.84 1.36
C SER A 81 0.04 5.69 2.88
N MET A 82 0.89 4.80 3.38
CA MET A 82 1.13 4.64 4.81
C MET A 82 1.73 5.90 5.43
N ASP A 83 2.68 6.56 4.76
CA ASP A 83 3.26 7.81 5.23
C ASP A 83 2.22 8.95 5.24
N ALA A 84 1.33 8.99 4.23
CA ALA A 84 0.19 9.92 4.22
C ALA A 84 -0.79 9.66 5.37
N THR A 85 -1.15 8.39 5.65
CA THR A 85 -2.03 8.02 6.76
C THR A 85 -1.41 8.38 8.12
N ARG A 86 -0.11 8.14 8.31
CA ARG A 86 0.62 8.57 9.52
C ARG A 86 0.61 10.08 9.68
N LEU A 87 0.81 10.84 8.60
CA LEU A 87 0.74 12.29 8.64
C LEU A 87 -0.66 12.77 9.03
N ALA A 88 -1.71 12.17 8.47
CA ALA A 88 -3.10 12.49 8.83
C ALA A 88 -3.37 12.22 10.32
N ALA A 89 -2.93 11.07 10.85
CA ALA A 89 -3.06 10.75 12.28
C ALA A 89 -2.31 11.76 13.18
N ARG A 90 -1.07 12.13 12.83
CA ARG A 90 -0.29 13.16 13.56
C ARG A 90 -0.96 14.52 13.54
N ASN A 91 -1.52 14.92 12.39
CA ASN A 91 -2.24 16.18 12.26
C ASN A 91 -3.48 16.19 13.16
N GLN A 92 -4.22 15.07 13.23
CA GLN A 92 -5.35 14.96 14.16
C GLN A 92 -4.90 15.07 15.62
N LEU A 93 -3.85 14.34 16.03
CA LEU A 93 -3.35 14.39 17.41
C LEU A 93 -2.89 15.79 17.84
N SER A 94 -2.29 16.55 16.92
CA SER A 94 -1.75 17.89 17.19
C SER A 94 -2.78 19.01 17.08
N GLN A 95 -3.75 18.90 16.17
CA GLN A 95 -4.66 19.99 15.82
C GLN A 95 -6.08 19.80 16.37
N ASN A 96 -6.51 18.56 16.64
CA ASN A 96 -7.85 18.27 17.12
C ASN A 96 -7.87 18.17 18.64
N THR A 97 -8.21 19.27 19.31
CA THR A 97 -8.34 19.34 20.77
C THR A 97 -9.54 18.57 21.30
N SER A 98 -10.52 18.25 20.44
CA SER A 98 -11.75 17.54 20.78
C SER A 98 -11.63 16.02 20.77
N LEU A 99 -10.46 15.46 20.41
CA LEU A 99 -10.25 14.01 20.48
C LEU A 99 -10.43 13.53 21.93
N SER A 100 -11.28 12.52 22.09
CA SER A 100 -11.39 11.75 23.33
C SER A 100 -10.06 11.06 23.65
N GLY A 101 -9.87 10.70 24.93
CA GLY A 101 -8.69 9.92 25.34
C GLY A 101 -8.57 8.61 24.55
N GLN A 102 -9.69 7.93 24.31
CA GLN A 102 -9.73 6.70 23.53
C GLN A 102 -9.27 6.91 22.07
N GLU A 103 -9.67 8.00 21.42
CA GLU A 103 -9.21 8.33 20.06
C GLU A 103 -7.72 8.64 20.02
N ARG A 104 -7.22 9.41 21.02
CA ARG A 104 -5.79 9.71 21.13
C ARG A 104 -4.96 8.43 21.28
N ASP A 105 -5.32 7.58 22.23
CA ASP A 105 -4.64 6.30 22.47
C ASP A 105 -4.65 5.40 21.23
N ALA A 106 -5.77 5.35 20.53
CA ALA A 106 -5.89 4.57 19.30
C ALA A 106 -4.99 5.11 18.18
N TYR A 107 -4.94 6.44 18.00
CA TYR A 107 -4.13 7.08 16.97
C TYR A 107 -2.63 6.93 17.26
N GLU A 108 -2.22 7.09 18.51
CA GLU A 108 -0.83 6.87 18.94
C GLU A 108 -0.41 5.41 18.77
N GLY A 109 -1.28 4.46 19.14
CA GLY A 109 -1.07 3.03 18.88
C GLY A 109 -0.92 2.75 17.39
N CYS A 110 -1.80 3.31 16.57
CA CYS A 110 -1.73 3.20 15.11
C CYS A 110 -0.44 3.79 14.53
N LEU A 111 0.10 4.88 15.06
CA LEU A 111 1.37 5.46 14.58
C LEU A 111 2.55 4.50 14.76
N ASN A 112 2.57 3.74 15.86
CA ASN A 112 3.57 2.71 16.12
C ASN A 112 3.40 1.51 15.18
N ASP A 113 2.17 1.01 15.07
CA ASP A 113 1.80 -0.10 14.19
C ASP A 113 2.16 0.22 12.71
N TYR A 114 1.87 1.45 12.26
CA TYR A 114 2.26 1.93 10.93
C TYR A 114 3.76 2.09 10.74
N ALA A 115 4.52 2.49 11.78
CA ALA A 115 5.97 2.58 11.68
C ALA A 115 6.59 1.21 11.38
N ALA A 116 6.11 0.17 12.08
CA ALA A 116 6.51 -1.21 11.83
C ALA A 116 6.05 -1.70 10.44
N ALA A 117 4.77 -1.51 10.10
CA ALA A 117 4.23 -1.91 8.80
C ALA A 117 5.02 -1.31 7.63
N ARG A 118 5.18 0.01 7.65
CA ARG A 118 5.94 0.76 6.65
C ARG A 118 7.38 0.29 6.55
N SER A 119 8.06 0.06 7.68
CA SER A 119 9.44 -0.44 7.69
C SER A 119 9.55 -1.75 6.91
N SER A 120 8.66 -2.70 7.18
CA SER A 120 8.70 -4.02 6.54
C SER A 120 8.37 -3.97 5.05
N ILE A 121 7.30 -3.28 4.66
CA ILE A 121 6.94 -3.18 3.25
C ILE A 121 8.02 -2.40 2.47
N ASN A 122 8.61 -1.37 3.07
CA ASN A 122 9.71 -0.64 2.45
C ASN A 122 10.98 -1.51 2.33
N HIS A 123 11.24 -2.41 3.28
CA HIS A 123 12.35 -3.36 3.16
C HIS A 123 12.15 -4.32 1.97
N VAL A 124 10.93 -4.85 1.79
CA VAL A 124 10.57 -5.63 0.60
C VAL A 124 10.83 -4.84 -0.68
N ALA A 125 10.34 -3.60 -0.75
CA ALA A 125 10.34 -2.77 -1.95
C ALA A 125 11.70 -2.16 -2.33
N LYS A 126 12.57 -1.89 -1.36
CA LYS A 126 13.86 -1.21 -1.58
C LYS A 126 15.08 -2.12 -1.46
N GLU A 127 14.98 -3.20 -0.69
CA GLU A 127 16.12 -4.05 -0.38
C GLU A 127 15.96 -5.47 -0.92
N MET A 128 14.81 -6.12 -0.71
CA MET A 128 14.68 -7.54 -1.06
C MET A 128 14.46 -7.74 -2.56
N LEU A 129 13.36 -7.21 -3.09
CA LEU A 129 12.97 -7.45 -4.48
C LEU A 129 13.92 -6.80 -5.50
N PRO A 130 14.44 -5.56 -5.30
CA PRO A 130 15.41 -4.97 -6.22
C PRO A 130 16.72 -5.78 -6.35
N ASN A 131 17.08 -6.55 -5.32
CA ASN A 131 18.25 -7.42 -5.31
C ASN A 131 17.89 -8.88 -5.63
N CYS A 132 16.68 -9.14 -6.17
CA CYS A 132 16.17 -10.46 -6.51
C CYS A 132 16.22 -11.48 -5.35
N ARG A 133 16.13 -10.99 -4.12
CA ARG A 133 16.09 -11.79 -2.90
C ARG A 133 14.64 -12.13 -2.57
N PHE A 134 14.17 -13.26 -3.09
CA PHE A 134 12.80 -13.73 -2.87
C PHE A 134 12.62 -14.52 -1.56
N VAL A 135 13.68 -15.16 -1.08
CA VAL A 135 13.67 -15.89 0.20
C VAL A 135 13.37 -14.92 1.34
N GLY A 136 12.36 -15.23 2.14
CA GLY A 136 11.92 -14.43 3.28
C GLY A 136 11.02 -13.23 2.94
N VAL A 137 10.71 -12.98 1.67
CA VAL A 137 9.78 -11.90 1.27
C VAL A 137 8.40 -12.12 1.89
N ALA A 138 7.87 -13.33 1.81
CA ALA A 138 6.58 -13.67 2.42
C ALA A 138 6.55 -13.38 3.92
N ASP A 139 7.63 -13.71 4.65
CA ASP A 139 7.72 -13.46 6.10
C ASP A 139 7.79 -11.97 6.43
N GLU A 140 8.61 -11.21 5.70
CA GLU A 140 8.72 -9.75 5.89
C GLU A 140 7.41 -9.04 5.54
N PHE A 141 6.78 -9.45 4.44
CA PHE A 141 5.47 -8.94 4.04
C PHE A 141 4.40 -9.25 5.10
N ALA A 142 4.35 -10.49 5.60
CA ALA A 142 3.44 -10.90 6.65
C ALA A 142 3.65 -10.12 7.97
N ARG A 143 4.91 -9.80 8.34
CA ARG A 143 5.20 -8.89 9.46
C ARG A 143 4.58 -7.51 9.25
N GLY A 144 4.68 -6.98 8.03
CA GLY A 144 4.07 -5.70 7.66
C GLY A 144 2.55 -5.72 7.76
N VAL A 145 1.91 -6.73 7.17
CA VAL A 145 0.45 -6.93 7.22
C VAL A 145 -0.05 -7.05 8.65
N LYS A 146 0.59 -7.89 9.48
CA LYS A 146 0.22 -8.07 10.88
C LYS A 146 0.24 -6.76 11.66
N SER A 147 1.23 -5.91 11.40
CA SER A 147 1.35 -4.60 12.05
C SER A 147 0.20 -3.68 11.62
N LEU A 148 -0.11 -3.59 10.32
CA LEU A 148 -1.25 -2.79 9.85
C LEU A 148 -2.59 -3.30 10.42
N GLU A 149 -2.80 -4.61 10.46
CA GLU A 149 -4.00 -5.23 11.03
C GLU A 149 -4.16 -4.92 12.52
N SER A 150 -3.05 -4.74 13.26
CA SER A 150 -3.11 -4.33 14.67
C SER A 150 -3.74 -2.94 14.83
N CYS A 151 -3.39 -1.98 13.96
CA CYS A 151 -4.04 -0.67 13.94
C CYS A 151 -5.51 -0.78 13.55
N TRP A 152 -5.83 -1.57 12.53
CA TRP A 152 -7.21 -1.82 12.11
C TRP A 152 -8.09 -2.35 13.25
N ILE A 153 -7.60 -3.34 14.01
CA ILE A 153 -8.30 -3.91 15.16
C ILE A 153 -8.55 -2.87 16.26
N ARG A 154 -7.66 -1.89 16.43
CA ARG A 154 -7.90 -0.78 17.37
C ARG A 154 -9.08 0.09 16.91
N LEU A 155 -9.15 0.38 15.62
CA LEU A 155 -10.13 1.31 15.05
C LEU A 155 -11.50 0.68 14.76
N MET A 156 -11.61 -0.65 14.70
CA MET A 156 -12.87 -1.30 14.28
C MET A 156 -14.04 -1.18 15.28
N ARG A 157 -13.80 -0.69 16.49
CA ARG A 157 -14.83 -0.58 17.56
C ARG A 157 -15.43 0.83 17.60
N PRO A 158 -16.75 1.00 17.89
CA PRO A 158 -17.31 2.32 18.14
C PRO A 158 -16.66 3.01 19.36
N PRO A 159 -16.50 4.35 19.36
CA PRO A 159 -16.80 5.30 18.28
C PRO A 159 -15.68 5.43 17.22
N LEU A 160 -14.57 4.70 17.37
CA LEU A 160 -13.38 4.79 16.50
C LEU A 160 -13.65 4.43 15.03
N LYS A 161 -14.62 3.54 14.79
CA LYS A 161 -15.03 3.14 13.43
C LYS A 161 -15.54 4.31 12.58
N SER A 162 -16.05 5.37 13.21
CA SER A 162 -16.55 6.57 12.55
C SER A 162 -15.49 7.66 12.37
N THR A 163 -14.25 7.40 12.78
CA THR A 163 -13.17 8.37 12.65
C THR A 163 -12.61 8.42 11.23
N PRO A 164 -12.12 9.59 10.76
CA PRO A 164 -11.48 9.67 9.45
C PRO A 164 -10.28 8.73 9.27
N LEU A 165 -9.61 8.36 10.37
CA LEU A 165 -8.47 7.44 10.30
C LEU A 165 -8.89 6.03 9.90
N TYR A 166 -10.08 5.56 10.29
CA TYR A 166 -10.58 4.22 9.95
C TYR A 166 -10.61 3.99 8.43
N ASP A 167 -11.12 4.96 7.66
CA ASP A 167 -11.23 4.84 6.20
C ASP A 167 -9.85 4.80 5.52
N LEU A 168 -8.88 5.56 6.05
CA LEU A 168 -7.50 5.55 5.56
C LEU A 168 -6.84 4.18 5.81
N VAL A 169 -7.01 3.63 7.01
CA VAL A 169 -6.49 2.30 7.35
C VAL A 169 -7.14 1.24 6.49
N TRP A 170 -8.46 1.32 6.28
CA TRP A 170 -9.17 0.42 5.37
C TRP A 170 -8.60 0.47 3.95
N ALA A 171 -8.35 1.67 3.41
CA ALA A 171 -7.77 1.83 2.10
C ALA A 171 -6.34 1.28 2.01
N ASP A 172 -5.54 1.36 3.07
CA ASP A 172 -4.18 0.80 3.11
C ASP A 172 -4.19 -0.73 3.12
N ARG A 173 -5.19 -1.35 3.75
CA ARG A 173 -5.38 -2.81 3.72
C ARG A 173 -5.60 -3.32 2.30
N TYR A 174 -6.35 -2.61 1.47
CA TYR A 174 -6.53 -2.97 0.05
C TYR A 174 -5.23 -2.89 -0.76
N LYS A 175 -4.34 -1.95 -0.42
CA LYS A 175 -3.02 -1.85 -1.07
C LYS A 175 -2.13 -3.02 -0.68
N LEU A 176 -2.17 -3.47 0.58
CA LEU A 176 -1.48 -4.70 0.98
C LEU A 176 -2.09 -5.93 0.31
N LEU A 177 -3.41 -6.01 0.19
CA LEU A 177 -4.05 -7.10 -0.54
C LEU A 177 -3.60 -7.13 -2.01
N LEU A 178 -3.48 -5.97 -2.67
CA LEU A 178 -2.96 -5.89 -4.03
C LEU A 178 -1.54 -6.46 -4.14
N ILE A 179 -0.64 -6.09 -3.23
CA ILE A 179 0.74 -6.62 -3.21
C ILE A 179 0.71 -8.16 -3.11
N HIS A 180 -0.05 -8.70 -2.16
CA HIS A 180 -0.19 -10.15 -1.99
C HIS A 180 -0.72 -10.86 -3.24
N MET A 181 -1.70 -10.26 -3.92
CA MET A 181 -2.24 -10.83 -5.17
C MET A 181 -1.21 -10.82 -6.30
N LEU A 182 -0.43 -9.74 -6.43
CA LEU A 182 0.65 -9.65 -7.42
C LEU A 182 1.78 -10.65 -7.09
N ASP A 183 2.23 -10.70 -5.84
CA ASP A 183 3.29 -11.62 -5.37
C ASP A 183 2.94 -13.08 -5.66
N SER A 184 1.76 -13.51 -5.18
CA SER A 184 1.33 -14.91 -5.30
C SER A 184 1.10 -15.34 -6.75
N LYS A 185 0.68 -14.43 -7.63
CA LYS A 185 0.34 -14.74 -9.02
C LYS A 185 1.50 -14.57 -9.98
N LEU A 186 2.39 -13.62 -9.72
CA LEU A 186 3.46 -13.27 -10.65
C LEU A 186 4.82 -13.81 -10.23
N LEU A 187 5.09 -13.91 -8.92
CA LEU A 187 6.36 -14.37 -8.38
C LEU A 187 6.26 -15.76 -7.74
N GLY A 188 5.05 -16.20 -7.38
CA GLY A 188 4.83 -17.49 -6.71
C GLY A 188 5.35 -17.53 -5.28
N ILE A 189 5.34 -16.36 -4.61
CA ILE A 189 5.80 -16.14 -3.22
C ILE A 189 4.61 -16.11 -2.27
#